data_AF-A0A9P4MGW7-F1
#
_entry.id   AF-A0A9P4MGW7-F1
#
_cell.length_a   1.000
_cell.length_b   1.000
_cell.length_c   1.000
_cell.angle_alpha   90.00
_cell.angle_beta   90.00
_cell.angle_gamma   90.00
#
_symmetry.space_group_name_H-M   'P 1'
#
loop_
_entity.id
_entity.type
_entity.pdbx_description
1 polymer ?
#
loop_
_entity_poly.entity_id
_entity_poly.type
_entity_poly.pdbx_seq_one_letter_code
_entity_poly.pdbx_strand_id
1 'polypeptide(L)'
;MPLGLSYYLFPLISALCWIGTLLGLLIHWEVNGRPHYASMADNQRIAYISDVGAQKLKPLFIAGSSVTIVCFDIVFILENWLRHRGRLAPHTKKSEKICSILACIFSVVGGAGLILLSIFDTLRHPKAHDRLLGVFIVGYVITAIFVCIEYQRLGINQRQYRLLRISFWLKLFWIFLFVALAIVFGVYQRTGNPTRAAIFEWIIAFLYSIFVASFAIDFLPAIRFRSRHNRFAVEAEKGNMNEVPNQLGGPADYTSEGSEGSHQPMSNGRPTPSRNF
;
A
#
# COMPACT_ATOMS: atom_id res chain seq x y z
N MET A 1 22.85 -10.44 11.65
CA MET A 1 22.45 -9.03 11.43
C MET A 1 21.33 -9.01 10.40
N PRO A 2 20.08 -8.62 10.68
CA PRO A 2 19.14 -8.41 9.60
C PRO A 2 19.26 -6.95 9.17
N LEU A 3 19.65 -6.74 7.91
CA LEU A 3 19.73 -5.44 7.24
C LEU A 3 18.63 -4.50 7.73
N GLY A 4 19.02 -3.36 8.31
CA GLY A 4 18.13 -2.30 8.77
C GLY A 4 17.44 -1.56 7.62
N LEU A 5 17.09 -2.27 6.54
CA LEU A 5 16.36 -1.72 5.43
C LEU A 5 14.93 -1.46 5.89
N SER A 6 14.59 -0.19 5.97
CA SER A 6 13.27 0.18 6.41
C SER A 6 12.27 -0.06 5.28
N TYR A 7 11.27 -0.93 5.51
CA TYR A 7 10.36 -1.44 4.47
C TYR A 7 9.62 -0.35 3.68
N TYR A 8 9.44 0.84 4.29
CA TYR A 8 8.85 2.00 3.62
C TYR A 8 9.70 2.57 2.47
N LEU A 9 10.98 2.18 2.35
CA LEU A 9 11.86 2.66 1.29
C LEU A 9 11.49 2.09 -0.07
N PHE A 10 10.97 0.86 -0.15
CA PHE A 10 10.60 0.24 -1.42
C PHE A 10 9.57 1.03 -2.23
N PRO A 11 8.41 1.45 -1.66
CA PRO A 11 7.46 2.28 -2.41
C PRO A 11 8.04 3.65 -2.76
N LEU A 12 8.90 4.23 -1.92
CA LEU A 12 9.55 5.51 -2.22
C LEU A 12 10.58 5.40 -3.35
N ILE A 13 11.42 4.36 -3.35
CA ILE A 13 12.38 4.11 -4.44
C ILE A 13 11.64 3.87 -5.74
N SER A 14 10.56 3.08 -5.72
CA SER A 14 9.71 2.84 -6.89
C SER A 14 9.14 4.16 -7.43
N ALA A 15 8.51 4.98 -6.58
CA ALA A 15 7.93 6.26 -6.98
C ALA A 15 8.96 7.26 -7.50
N LEU A 16 10.12 7.35 -6.84
CA LEU A 16 11.23 8.24 -7.23
C LEU A 16 11.90 7.80 -8.54
N CYS A 17 12.03 6.49 -8.77
CA CYS A 17 12.52 5.98 -10.04
C CYS A 17 11.56 6.33 -11.17
N TRP A 18 10.25 6.07 -10.98
CA TRP A 18 9.23 6.39 -11.97
C TRP A 18 9.18 7.88 -12.31
N ILE A 19 9.12 8.75 -11.30
CA ILE A 19 9.08 10.20 -11.53
C ILE A 19 10.37 10.68 -12.21
N GLY A 20 11.53 10.12 -11.87
CA GLY A 20 12.79 10.41 -12.53
C GLY A 20 12.77 10.02 -14.02
N THR A 21 12.22 8.85 -14.35
CA THR A 21 12.02 8.42 -15.74
C THR A 21 11.07 9.35 -16.49
N LEU A 22 9.92 9.70 -15.90
CA LEU A 22 8.95 10.60 -16.53
C LEU A 22 9.53 11.99 -16.77
N LEU A 23 10.20 12.57 -15.76
CA LEU A 23 10.86 13.85 -15.90
C LEU A 23 11.97 13.80 -16.95
N GLY A 24 12.77 12.72 -16.98
CA GLY A 24 13.80 12.54 -18.00
C GLY A 24 13.24 12.52 -19.43
N LEU A 25 12.13 11.80 -19.65
CA LEU A 25 11.44 11.78 -20.94
C LEU A 25 10.84 13.15 -21.28
N LEU A 26 10.13 13.78 -20.35
CA LEU A 26 9.45 15.06 -20.57
C LEU A 26 10.44 16.19 -20.85
N ILE A 27 11.48 16.32 -20.02
CA ILE A 27 12.53 17.34 -20.16
C ILE A 27 13.26 17.14 -21.49
N HIS A 28 13.62 15.90 -21.85
CA HIS A 28 14.26 15.65 -23.14
C HIS A 28 13.37 16.03 -24.32
N TRP A 29 12.07 15.75 -24.26
CA TRP A 29 11.14 16.14 -25.33
C TRP A 29 10.99 17.66 -25.44
N GLU A 30 10.88 18.37 -24.31
CA GLU A 30 10.78 19.83 -24.27
C GLU A 30 12.08 20.53 -24.75
N VAL A 31 13.25 20.10 -24.27
CA VAL A 31 14.54 20.70 -24.61
C VAL A 31 14.88 20.54 -26.10
N ASN A 32 14.42 19.46 -26.74
CA ASN A 32 14.60 19.25 -28.19
C ASN A 32 13.55 19.99 -29.05
N GLY A 33 12.76 20.89 -28.45
CA GLY A 33 11.78 21.69 -29.18
C GLY A 33 10.50 20.93 -29.57
N ARG A 34 10.11 19.92 -28.79
CA ARG A 34 8.88 19.12 -28.99
C ARG A 34 8.81 18.47 -30.38
N PRO A 35 9.81 17.64 -30.74
CA PRO A 35 9.82 16.98 -32.04
C PRO A 35 8.57 16.12 -32.23
N HIS A 36 8.07 16.10 -33.47
CA HIS A 36 6.98 15.22 -33.88
C HIS A 36 7.57 13.87 -34.31
N TYR A 37 7.22 12.80 -33.62
CA TYR A 37 7.78 11.47 -33.86
C TYR A 37 6.95 10.66 -34.85
N ALA A 38 7.56 9.69 -35.52
CA ALA A 38 6.86 8.79 -36.45
C ALA A 38 5.80 7.89 -35.78
N SER A 39 5.84 7.75 -34.46
CA SER A 39 4.79 7.04 -33.69
C SER A 39 3.60 7.93 -33.34
N MET A 40 3.71 9.24 -33.53
CA MET A 40 2.63 10.20 -33.29
C MET A 40 1.66 10.22 -34.48
N ALA A 41 0.39 10.48 -34.19
CA ALA A 41 -0.59 10.75 -35.24
C ALA A 41 -0.39 12.16 -35.83
N ASP A 42 -0.73 12.37 -37.10
CA ASP A 42 -0.50 13.65 -37.81
C ASP A 42 -1.07 14.89 -37.09
N ASN A 43 -2.18 14.74 -36.37
CA ASN A 43 -2.84 15.82 -35.63
C ASN A 43 -2.41 15.93 -34.15
N GLN A 44 -1.41 15.16 -33.72
CA GLN A 44 -0.95 15.09 -32.35
C GLN A 44 0.10 16.17 -32.04
N ARG A 45 -0.20 17.04 -31.07
CA ARG A 45 0.67 18.15 -30.65
C ARG A 45 1.51 17.84 -29.41
N ILE A 46 1.03 16.94 -28.56
CA ILE A 46 1.72 16.49 -27.34
C ILE A 46 2.09 15.03 -27.53
N ALA A 47 3.36 14.68 -27.38
CA ALA A 47 3.83 13.29 -27.47
C ALA A 47 3.30 12.48 -26.27
N TYR A 48 2.87 11.24 -26.53
CA TYR A 48 2.64 10.27 -25.46
C TYR A 48 3.98 9.96 -24.79
N ILE A 49 3.95 9.49 -23.54
CA ILE A 49 5.13 8.98 -22.84
C ILE A 49 5.77 7.87 -23.68
N SER A 50 4.92 6.99 -24.23
CA SER A 50 5.33 5.89 -25.09
C SER A 50 5.97 6.35 -26.39
N ASP A 51 5.57 7.50 -26.98
CA ASP A 51 6.21 8.06 -28.17
C ASP A 51 7.65 8.49 -27.91
N VAL A 52 7.88 9.21 -26.81
CA VAL A 52 9.22 9.64 -26.39
C VAL A 52 10.05 8.41 -25.98
N GLY A 53 9.42 7.49 -25.25
CA GLY A 53 10.00 6.24 -24.78
C GLY A 53 10.34 5.25 -25.89
N ALA A 54 9.82 5.42 -27.10
CA ALA A 54 10.19 4.62 -28.27
C ALA A 54 11.48 5.12 -28.96
N GLN A 55 12.02 6.28 -28.58
CA GLN A 55 13.16 6.90 -29.27
C GLN A 55 14.49 6.56 -28.58
N LYS A 56 15.45 7.50 -28.64
CA LYS A 56 16.78 7.38 -28.02
C LYS A 56 16.72 7.05 -26.52
N LEU A 57 15.67 7.47 -25.82
CA LEU A 57 15.48 7.22 -24.40
C LEU A 57 14.77 5.91 -24.06
N LYS A 58 14.59 5.01 -25.03
CA LYS A 58 14.05 3.67 -24.79
C LYS A 58 14.77 2.89 -23.67
N PRO A 59 16.11 2.88 -23.57
CA PRO A 59 16.79 2.23 -22.45
C PRO A 59 16.43 2.82 -21.08
N LEU A 60 16.26 4.15 -21.00
CA LEU A 60 15.82 4.82 -19.78
C LEU A 60 14.39 4.40 -19.41
N PHE A 61 13.49 4.32 -20.39
CA PHE A 61 12.12 3.91 -20.16
C PHE A 61 12.01 2.45 -19.70
N ILE A 62 12.78 1.53 -20.31
CA ILE A 62 12.83 0.12 -19.91
C ILE A 62 13.41 -0.05 -18.50
N ALA A 63 14.56 0.58 -18.23
CA ALA A 63 15.22 0.47 -16.93
C ALA A 63 14.35 1.07 -15.81
N GLY A 64 13.80 2.25 -16.06
CA GLY A 64 12.89 2.94 -15.14
C GLY A 64 11.63 2.15 -14.82
N SER A 65 10.97 1.62 -15.86
CA SER A 65 9.80 0.75 -15.69
C SER A 65 10.14 -0.51 -14.90
N SER A 66 11.26 -1.17 -15.23
CA SER A 66 11.68 -2.40 -14.55
C SER A 66 11.95 -2.19 -13.06
N VAL A 67 12.73 -1.16 -12.70
CA VAL A 67 13.03 -0.85 -11.30
C VAL A 67 11.76 -0.45 -10.55
N THR A 68 10.93 0.41 -11.14
CA THR A 68 9.64 0.84 -10.56
C THR A 68 8.77 -0.36 -10.23
N ILE A 69 8.53 -1.25 -11.21
CA ILE A 69 7.65 -2.40 -11.04
C ILE A 69 8.21 -3.40 -10.04
N VAL A 70 9.49 -3.78 -10.14
CA VAL A 70 10.08 -4.75 -9.22
C VAL A 70 10.03 -4.23 -7.79
N CYS A 71 10.38 -2.96 -7.56
CA CYS A 71 10.27 -2.37 -6.22
C CYS A 71 8.83 -2.29 -5.72
N PHE A 72 7.85 -2.05 -6.60
CA PHE A 72 6.44 -2.00 -6.23
C PHE A 72 5.87 -3.40 -5.95
N ASP A 73 6.20 -4.42 -6.73
CA ASP A 73 5.77 -5.79 -6.45
C ASP A 73 6.33 -6.31 -5.12
N ILE A 74 7.57 -5.93 -4.77
CA ILE A 74 8.16 -6.22 -3.46
C ILE A 74 7.30 -5.64 -2.32
N VAL A 75 6.58 -4.52 -2.51
CA VAL A 75 5.67 -3.98 -1.49
C VAL A 75 4.62 -5.00 -1.10
N PHE A 76 3.92 -5.60 -2.07
CA PHE A 76 2.87 -6.60 -1.80
C PHE A 76 3.44 -7.88 -1.17
N ILE A 77 4.63 -8.30 -1.61
CA ILE A 77 5.32 -9.45 -1.01
C ILE A 77 5.70 -9.16 0.45
N LEU A 78 6.21 -7.96 0.73
CA LEU A 78 6.59 -7.54 2.08
C LEU A 78 5.37 -7.37 2.98
N GLU A 79 4.27 -6.79 2.51
CA GLU A 79 3.02 -6.70 3.27
C GLU A 79 2.57 -8.10 3.71
N ASN A 80 2.51 -9.05 2.78
CA ASN A 80 2.19 -10.45 3.07
C ASN A 80 3.13 -11.07 4.09
N TRP A 81 4.43 -10.91 3.90
CA TRP A 81 5.44 -11.48 4.80
C TRP A 81 5.39 -10.87 6.21
N LEU A 82 5.24 -9.55 6.32
CA LEU A 82 5.14 -8.81 7.58
C LEU A 82 3.84 -9.15 8.33
N ARG A 83 2.72 -9.38 7.63
CA ARG A 83 1.48 -9.89 8.22
C ARG A 83 1.67 -11.30 8.76
N HIS A 84 2.33 -12.19 8.02
CA HIS A 84 2.66 -13.55 8.49
C HIS A 84 3.59 -13.57 9.71
N ARG A 85 4.50 -12.60 9.83
CA ARG A 85 5.39 -12.44 10.99
C ARG A 85 4.73 -11.71 12.19
N GLY A 86 3.45 -11.33 12.09
CA GLY A 86 2.72 -10.61 13.13
C GLY A 86 3.20 -9.16 13.36
N ARG A 87 3.94 -8.58 12.40
CA ARG A 87 4.40 -7.17 12.45
C ARG A 87 3.40 -6.20 11.84
N LEU A 88 2.49 -6.70 11.01
CA LEU A 88 1.30 -6.01 10.49
C LEU A 88 0.04 -6.74 10.97
N ALA A 89 -1.13 -6.10 10.85
CA ALA A 89 -2.41 -6.68 11.22
C ALA A 89 -2.59 -8.05 10.55
N PRO A 90 -2.66 -9.16 11.33
CA PRO A 90 -2.69 -10.50 10.79
C PRO A 90 -4.01 -10.77 10.07
N HIS A 91 -3.98 -11.66 9.08
CA HIS A 91 -5.19 -12.15 8.43
C HIS A 91 -6.01 -12.97 9.43
N THR A 92 -7.25 -12.55 9.65
CA THR A 92 -8.20 -13.21 10.55
C THR A 92 -8.99 -14.30 9.83
N LYS A 93 -9.26 -14.11 8.53
CA LYS A 93 -10.05 -15.04 7.71
C LYS A 93 -9.23 -15.57 6.53
N LYS A 94 -9.45 -16.83 6.15
CA LYS A 94 -8.82 -17.45 4.96
C LYS A 94 -9.06 -16.64 3.69
N SER A 95 -10.22 -15.99 3.58
CA SER A 95 -10.55 -15.12 2.45
C SER A 95 -9.62 -13.92 2.31
N GLU A 96 -9.15 -13.33 3.42
CA GLU A 96 -8.24 -12.16 3.39
C GLU A 96 -6.87 -12.58 2.84
N LYS A 97 -6.39 -13.74 3.26
CA LYS A 97 -5.17 -14.35 2.74
C LYS A 97 -5.27 -14.64 1.24
N ILE A 98 -6.40 -15.18 0.77
CA ILE A 98 -6.62 -15.46 -0.66
C ILE A 98 -6.63 -14.16 -1.46
N CYS A 99 -7.37 -13.13 -1.00
CA CYS A 99 -7.38 -11.82 -1.68
C CYS A 99 -5.98 -11.22 -1.77
N SER A 100 -5.18 -11.30 -0.72
CA SER A 100 -3.81 -10.77 -0.73
C SER A 100 -2.88 -11.53 -1.69
N ILE A 101 -3.02 -12.86 -1.77
CA ILE A 101 -2.26 -13.68 -2.74
C ILE A 101 -2.68 -13.34 -4.17
N LEU A 102 -3.99 -13.21 -4.43
CA LEU A 102 -4.49 -12.82 -5.75
C LEU A 102 -4.01 -11.42 -6.14
N ALA A 103 -4.06 -10.45 -5.22
CA ALA A 103 -3.50 -9.12 -5.43
C ALA A 103 -2.02 -9.18 -5.84
N CYS A 104 -1.21 -9.99 -5.15
CA CYS A 104 0.19 -10.16 -5.49
C CYS A 104 0.38 -10.76 -6.90
N ILE A 105 -0.39 -11.78 -7.27
CA ILE A 105 -0.30 -12.41 -8.60
C ILE A 105 -0.69 -11.41 -9.70
N PHE A 106 -1.83 -10.73 -9.56
CA PHE A 106 -2.28 -9.75 -10.55
C PHE A 106 -1.35 -8.53 -10.63
N SER A 107 -0.67 -8.16 -9.53
CA SER A 107 0.36 -7.11 -9.54
C SER A 107 1.53 -7.49 -10.42
N VAL A 108 2.03 -8.72 -10.29
CA VAL A 108 3.12 -9.24 -11.13
C VAL A 108 2.69 -9.32 -12.60
N VAL A 109 1.46 -9.73 -12.88
CA VAL A 109 0.92 -9.77 -14.26
C VAL A 109 0.81 -8.36 -14.86
N GLY A 110 0.25 -7.40 -14.11
CA GLY A 110 0.15 -6.01 -14.53
C GLY A 110 1.54 -5.35 -14.70
N GLY A 111 2.45 -5.63 -13.77
CA GLY A 111 3.83 -5.18 -13.78
C GLY A 111 4.63 -5.72 -14.98
N ALA A 112 4.47 -7.01 -15.27
CA ALA A 112 5.02 -7.62 -16.48
C ALA A 112 4.46 -6.93 -17.74
N GLY A 113 3.17 -6.55 -17.74
CA GLY A 113 2.57 -5.73 -18.79
C GLY A 113 3.33 -4.41 -19.03
N LEU A 114 3.66 -3.67 -17.97
CA LEU A 114 4.41 -2.40 -18.07
C LEU A 114 5.85 -2.59 -18.58
N ILE A 115 6.54 -3.62 -18.09
CA ILE A 115 7.90 -3.92 -18.55
C ILE A 115 7.87 -4.33 -20.03
N LEU A 116 6.96 -5.22 -20.42
CA LEU A 116 6.87 -5.69 -21.80
C LEU A 116 6.45 -4.56 -22.75
N LEU A 117 5.52 -3.67 -22.38
CA LEU A 117 5.15 -2.54 -23.25
C LEU A 117 6.28 -1.52 -23.44
N SER A 118 7.23 -1.45 -22.48
CA SER A 118 8.43 -0.61 -22.64
C SER A 118 9.41 -1.20 -23.66
N ILE A 119 9.39 -2.52 -23.84
CA ILE A 119 10.21 -3.25 -24.84
C ILE A 119 9.52 -3.25 -26.20
N PHE A 120 8.25 -3.63 -26.24
CA PHE A 120 7.39 -3.60 -27.43
C PHE A 120 6.79 -2.20 -27.60
N ASP A 121 7.61 -1.29 -28.11
CA ASP A 121 7.27 0.12 -28.24
C ASP A 121 6.21 0.43 -29.32
N THR A 122 5.71 1.66 -29.30
CA THR A 122 4.69 2.18 -30.23
C THR A 122 5.18 2.32 -31.66
N LEU A 123 6.50 2.40 -31.88
CA LEU A 123 7.08 2.64 -33.19
C LEU A 123 7.24 1.35 -34.01
N ARG A 124 7.65 0.24 -33.38
CA ARG A 124 7.91 -1.04 -34.06
C ARG A 124 6.78 -2.04 -33.86
N HIS A 125 6.09 -1.98 -32.73
CA HIS A 125 5.06 -2.97 -32.37
C HIS A 125 3.78 -2.33 -31.78
N PRO A 126 3.12 -1.38 -32.47
CA PRO A 126 1.98 -0.62 -31.93
C PRO A 126 0.83 -1.52 -31.44
N LYS A 127 0.45 -2.55 -32.22
CA LYS A 127 -0.60 -3.50 -31.81
C LYS A 127 -0.23 -4.36 -30.59
N ALA A 128 1.06 -4.61 -30.35
CA ALA A 128 1.49 -5.32 -29.16
C ALA A 128 1.51 -4.37 -27.96
N HIS A 129 2.00 -3.15 -28.16
CA HIS A 129 2.00 -2.08 -27.17
C HIS A 129 0.60 -1.84 -26.59
N ASP A 130 -0.41 -1.62 -27.44
CA ASP A 130 -1.77 -1.34 -27.01
C ASP A 130 -2.40 -2.50 -26.20
N ARG A 131 -2.11 -3.75 -26.60
CA ARG A 131 -2.58 -4.93 -25.87
C ARG A 131 -1.91 -5.04 -24.50
N LEU A 132 -0.60 -4.79 -24.43
CA LEU A 132 0.16 -4.83 -23.17
C LEU A 132 -0.22 -3.68 -22.23
N LEU A 133 -0.52 -2.50 -22.78
CA LEU A 133 -1.13 -1.39 -22.02
C LEU A 133 -2.46 -1.81 -21.39
N GLY A 134 -3.30 -2.52 -22.15
CA GLY A 134 -4.52 -3.12 -21.62
C GLY A 134 -4.26 -4.10 -20.47
N VAL A 135 -3.29 -5.00 -20.62
CA VAL A 135 -2.88 -5.96 -19.57
C VAL A 135 -2.38 -5.23 -18.31
N PHE A 136 -1.57 -4.19 -18.48
CA PHE A 136 -1.09 -3.34 -17.39
C PHE A 136 -2.26 -2.70 -16.61
N ILE A 137 -3.17 -2.01 -17.32
CA ILE A 137 -4.31 -1.31 -16.69
C ILE A 137 -5.22 -2.32 -15.98
N VAL A 138 -5.66 -3.38 -16.68
CA VAL A 138 -6.58 -4.37 -16.12
C VAL A 138 -5.94 -5.11 -14.94
N GLY A 139 -4.67 -5.50 -15.07
CA GLY A 139 -3.92 -6.16 -14.00
C GLY A 139 -3.89 -5.33 -12.72
N TYR A 140 -3.48 -4.06 -12.80
CA TYR A 140 -3.42 -3.19 -11.62
C TYR A 140 -4.80 -2.80 -11.06
N VAL A 141 -5.83 -2.67 -11.90
CA VAL A 141 -7.21 -2.46 -11.42
C VAL A 141 -7.68 -3.66 -10.61
N ILE A 142 -7.48 -4.89 -11.12
CA ILE A 142 -7.84 -6.12 -10.39
C ILE A 142 -7.05 -6.22 -9.08
N THR A 143 -5.74 -5.95 -9.11
CA THR A 143 -4.90 -5.86 -7.91
C THR A 143 -5.49 -4.91 -6.88
N ALA A 144 -5.85 -3.70 -7.32
CA ALA A 144 -6.35 -2.67 -6.42
C ALA A 144 -7.71 -3.04 -5.81
N ILE A 145 -8.60 -3.70 -6.57
CA ILE A 145 -9.87 -4.25 -6.06
C ILE A 145 -9.59 -5.26 -4.94
N PHE A 146 -8.68 -6.21 -5.15
CA PHE A 146 -8.35 -7.21 -4.13
C PHE A 146 -7.70 -6.59 -2.88
N VAL A 147 -6.81 -5.60 -3.06
CA VAL A 147 -6.22 -4.83 -1.95
C VAL A 147 -7.30 -4.09 -1.18
N CYS A 148 -8.25 -3.44 -1.85
CA CYS A 148 -9.34 -2.76 -1.17
C CYS A 148 -10.26 -3.72 -0.40
N ILE A 149 -10.57 -4.89 -0.96
CA ILE A 149 -11.34 -5.93 -0.26
C ILE A 149 -10.59 -6.40 0.98
N GLU A 150 -9.27 -6.64 0.88
CA GLU A 150 -8.43 -7.00 2.01
C GLU A 150 -8.46 -5.91 3.10
N TYR A 151 -8.15 -4.67 2.74
CA TYR A 151 -8.10 -3.55 3.68
C TYR A 151 -9.46 -3.22 4.30
N GLN A 152 -10.57 -3.37 3.55
CA GLN A 152 -11.91 -3.21 4.08
C GLN A 152 -12.21 -4.27 5.14
N ARG A 153 -11.91 -5.54 4.87
CA ARG A 153 -12.14 -6.65 5.81
C ARG A 153 -11.29 -6.52 7.07
N LEU A 154 -10.02 -6.15 6.91
CA LEU A 154 -9.12 -5.89 8.03
C LEU A 154 -9.56 -4.66 8.84
N GLY A 155 -10.03 -3.60 8.19
CA GLY A 155 -10.53 -2.39 8.84
C GLY A 155 -11.80 -2.60 9.66
N ILE A 156 -12.66 -3.55 9.26
CA ILE A 156 -13.85 -3.94 10.02
C ILE A 156 -13.45 -4.72 11.28
N ASN A 157 -12.52 -5.68 11.16
CA ASN A 157 -12.13 -6.54 12.28
C ASN A 157 -11.17 -5.87 13.26
N GLN A 158 -10.41 -4.85 12.84
CA GLN A 158 -9.45 -4.14 13.69
C GLN A 158 -9.72 -2.62 13.73
N ARG A 159 -10.98 -2.26 14.05
CA ARG A 159 -11.48 -0.87 14.15
C ARG A 159 -10.68 0.06 15.07
N GLN A 160 -9.79 -0.45 15.90
CA GLN A 160 -9.02 0.37 16.85
C GLN A 160 -7.88 1.16 16.17
N TYR A 161 -7.42 0.77 14.98
CA TYR A 161 -6.26 1.42 14.34
C TYR A 161 -6.66 2.51 13.33
N ARG A 162 -6.57 3.79 13.76
CA ARG A 162 -6.84 4.97 12.90
C ARG A 162 -5.97 5.01 11.63
N LEU A 163 -4.72 4.56 11.71
CA LEU A 163 -3.80 4.53 10.56
C LEU A 163 -4.28 3.59 9.45
N LEU A 164 -4.84 2.42 9.80
CA LEU A 164 -5.38 1.46 8.82
C LEU A 164 -6.55 2.06 8.02
N ARG A 165 -7.40 2.87 8.67
CA ARG A 165 -8.50 3.56 8.00
C ARG A 165 -8.03 4.63 7.03
N ILE A 166 -7.02 5.41 7.40
CA ILE A 166 -6.45 6.44 6.51
C ILE A 166 -5.88 5.77 5.26
N SER A 167 -5.07 4.72 5.43
CA SER A 167 -4.55 3.92 4.33
C SER A 167 -5.65 3.35 3.43
N PHE A 168 -6.75 2.85 4.01
CA PHE A 168 -7.89 2.34 3.25
C PHE A 168 -8.54 3.42 2.39
N TRP A 169 -8.92 4.56 2.99
CA TRP A 169 -9.58 5.65 2.27
C TRP A 169 -8.68 6.26 1.19
N LEU A 170 -7.38 6.36 1.46
CA LEU A 170 -6.39 6.83 0.50
C LEU A 170 -6.32 5.90 -0.72
N LYS A 171 -6.26 4.57 -0.51
CA LYS A 171 -6.26 3.61 -1.61
C LYS A 171 -7.58 3.63 -2.40
N LEU A 172 -8.70 3.70 -1.69
CA LEU A 172 -10.02 3.75 -2.32
C LEU A 172 -10.16 4.99 -3.22
N PHE A 173 -9.72 6.15 -2.73
CA PHE A 173 -9.67 7.39 -3.51
C PHE A 173 -8.86 7.21 -4.79
N TRP A 174 -7.65 6.65 -4.70
CA TRP A 174 -6.79 6.43 -5.87
C TRP A 174 -7.43 5.51 -6.90
N ILE A 175 -8.11 4.44 -6.48
CA ILE A 175 -8.81 3.54 -7.42
C ILE A 175 -9.88 4.29 -8.21
N PHE A 176 -10.77 5.01 -7.54
CA PHE A 176 -11.81 5.75 -8.23
C PHE A 176 -11.23 6.82 -9.15
N LEU A 177 -10.18 7.52 -8.71
CA LEU A 177 -9.49 8.53 -9.52
C LEU A 177 -8.87 7.90 -10.77
N PHE A 178 -8.13 6.80 -10.65
CA PHE A 178 -7.50 6.15 -11.81
C PHE A 178 -8.51 5.53 -12.75
N VAL A 179 -9.58 4.91 -12.25
CA VAL A 179 -10.65 4.37 -13.12
C VAL A 179 -11.31 5.50 -13.91
N ALA A 180 -11.64 6.62 -13.26
CA ALA A 180 -12.20 7.79 -13.95
C ALA A 180 -11.24 8.34 -15.03
N LEU A 181 -9.96 8.54 -14.68
CA LEU A 181 -8.96 9.04 -15.62
C LEU A 181 -8.70 8.06 -16.77
N ALA A 182 -8.66 6.74 -16.50
CA ALA A 182 -8.47 5.71 -17.51
C ALA A 182 -9.64 5.65 -18.51
N ILE A 183 -10.88 5.85 -18.02
CA ILE A 183 -12.06 5.97 -18.90
C ILE A 183 -11.91 7.18 -19.81
N VAL A 184 -11.56 8.36 -19.25
CA VAL A 184 -11.38 9.59 -20.05
C VAL A 184 -10.26 9.42 -21.08
N PHE A 185 -9.13 8.84 -20.68
CA PHE A 185 -8.02 8.48 -21.57
C PHE A 185 -8.48 7.56 -22.72
N GLY A 186 -9.17 6.47 -22.40
CA GLY A 186 -9.68 5.51 -23.38
C GLY A 186 -10.71 6.11 -24.35
N VAL A 187 -11.56 7.02 -23.87
CA VAL A 187 -12.52 7.76 -24.71
C VAL A 187 -11.79 8.69 -25.68
N TYR A 188 -10.78 9.44 -25.22
CA TYR A 188 -10.01 10.31 -26.12
C TYR A 188 -9.19 9.52 -27.14
N GLN A 189 -8.68 8.34 -26.76
CA GLN A 189 -8.01 7.43 -27.69
C GLN A 189 -8.96 6.96 -28.81
N ARG A 190 -10.21 6.63 -28.48
CA ARG A 190 -11.20 6.15 -29.47
C ARG A 190 -11.84 7.25 -30.32
N THR A 191 -11.94 8.47 -29.80
CA THR A 191 -12.56 9.61 -30.50
C THR A 191 -11.58 10.35 -31.41
N GLY A 192 -10.34 9.88 -31.56
CA GLY A 192 -9.36 10.48 -32.47
C GLY A 192 -8.78 11.81 -31.97
N ASN A 193 -8.70 12.00 -30.65
CA ASN A 193 -8.13 13.19 -30.01
C ASN A 193 -6.80 12.87 -29.29
N PRO A 194 -5.73 12.50 -30.03
CA PRO A 194 -4.51 11.95 -29.44
C PRO A 194 -3.78 12.96 -28.55
N THR A 195 -3.84 14.26 -28.90
CA THR A 195 -3.27 15.32 -28.04
C THR A 195 -3.87 15.33 -26.64
N ARG A 196 -5.19 15.17 -26.52
CA ARG A 196 -5.86 15.17 -25.20
C ARG A 196 -5.57 13.86 -24.46
N ALA A 197 -5.61 12.73 -25.15
CA ALA A 197 -5.25 11.45 -24.58
C ALA A 197 -3.80 11.44 -24.05
N ALA A 198 -2.84 12.04 -24.77
CA ALA A 198 -1.46 12.18 -24.31
C ALA A 198 -1.36 13.00 -23.02
N ILE A 199 -2.11 14.10 -22.89
CA ILE A 199 -2.17 14.89 -21.64
C ILE A 199 -2.66 14.01 -20.48
N PHE A 200 -3.72 13.22 -20.68
CA PHE A 200 -4.23 12.33 -19.65
C PHE A 200 -3.23 11.21 -19.30
N GLU A 201 -2.49 10.68 -20.26
CA GLU A 201 -1.44 9.69 -20.02
C GLU A 201 -0.36 10.25 -19.07
N TRP A 202 0.15 11.46 -19.35
CA TRP A 202 1.11 12.15 -18.49
C TRP A 202 0.56 12.38 -17.08
N ILE A 203 -0.68 12.87 -16.96
CA ILE A 203 -1.33 13.09 -15.67
C ILE A 203 -1.43 11.77 -14.89
N ILE A 204 -1.94 10.71 -15.52
CA ILE A 204 -2.07 9.38 -14.90
C ILE A 204 -0.70 8.88 -14.44
N ALA A 205 0.34 9.01 -15.27
CA ALA A 205 1.67 8.53 -14.96
C ALA A 205 2.32 9.27 -13.78
N PHE A 206 2.18 10.59 -13.69
CA PHE A 206 2.68 11.35 -12.53
C PHE A 206 1.90 11.04 -11.26
N LEU A 207 0.56 10.94 -11.35
CA LEU A 207 -0.28 10.54 -10.23
C LEU A 207 0.06 9.13 -9.74
N TYR A 208 0.44 8.22 -10.65
CA TYR A 208 0.90 6.88 -10.30
C TYR A 208 2.11 6.89 -9.36
N SER A 209 3.07 7.81 -9.53
CA SER A 209 4.17 7.99 -8.56
C SER A 209 3.65 8.30 -7.15
N ILE A 210 2.68 9.22 -7.03
CA ILE A 210 2.12 9.63 -5.74
C ILE A 210 1.34 8.47 -5.10
N PHE A 211 0.57 7.75 -5.91
CA PHE A 211 -0.14 6.55 -5.50
C PHE A 211 0.83 5.48 -4.96
N VAL A 212 1.89 5.15 -5.70
CA VAL A 212 2.89 4.17 -5.27
C VAL A 212 3.57 4.64 -3.97
N ALA A 213 3.96 5.91 -3.87
CA ALA A 213 4.55 6.46 -2.66
C ALA A 213 3.62 6.36 -1.44
N SER A 214 2.30 6.41 -1.65
CA SER A 214 1.31 6.32 -0.57
C SER A 214 1.37 4.99 0.21
N PHE A 215 1.85 3.91 -0.41
CA PHE A 215 2.06 2.61 0.27
C PHE A 215 3.16 2.67 1.34
N ALA A 216 4.01 3.70 1.35
CA ALA A 216 4.97 3.90 2.45
C ALA A 216 4.27 4.03 3.81
N ILE A 217 3.05 4.57 3.83
CA ILE A 217 2.23 4.76 5.04
C ILE A 217 1.89 3.41 5.69
N ASP A 218 1.70 2.37 4.88
CA ASP A 218 1.31 1.04 5.37
C ASP A 218 2.41 0.36 6.17
N PHE A 219 3.67 0.74 5.94
CA PHE A 219 4.82 0.22 6.68
C PHE A 219 5.14 1.02 7.95
N LEU A 220 4.53 2.20 8.17
CA LEU A 220 4.77 3.02 9.38
C LEU A 220 4.56 2.26 10.71
N PRO A 221 3.49 1.44 10.86
CA PRO A 221 3.28 0.67 12.09
C PRO A 221 4.41 -0.34 12.37
N ALA A 222 5.07 -0.86 11.33
CA ALA A 222 6.13 -1.86 11.46
C ALA A 222 7.49 -1.28 11.94
N ILE A 223 7.66 0.05 11.86
CA ILE A 223 8.89 0.77 12.23
C ILE A 223 8.80 1.33 13.65
N ARG A 224 7.65 1.95 14.00
CA ARG A 224 7.49 2.66 15.28
C ARG A 224 7.64 1.75 16.49
N PHE A 225 7.64 0.43 16.33
CA PHE A 225 7.60 -0.50 17.45
C PHE A 225 8.48 -1.73 17.22
N ARG A 226 9.68 -1.65 17.80
CA ARG A 226 10.79 -2.61 17.67
C ARG A 226 10.69 -3.81 18.64
N SER A 227 9.78 -3.77 19.62
CA SER A 227 9.59 -4.82 20.62
C SER A 227 8.79 -6.01 20.06
N ARG A 228 9.33 -7.20 20.27
CA ARG A 228 8.99 -8.47 19.60
C ARG A 228 7.93 -9.23 20.41
N HIS A 229 7.00 -9.88 19.70
CA HIS A 229 5.92 -10.76 20.17
C HIS A 229 4.65 -10.07 20.72
N ASN A 230 3.50 -10.34 20.10
CA ASN A 230 2.13 -10.13 20.60
C ASN A 230 1.54 -8.71 20.64
N ARG A 231 1.84 -7.87 19.64
CA ARG A 231 1.36 -6.48 19.64
C ARG A 231 -0.13 -6.31 19.33
N PHE A 232 -0.66 -7.05 18.35
CA PHE A 232 -2.10 -7.04 18.05
C PHE A 232 -2.92 -7.87 19.05
N ALA A 233 -2.30 -8.78 19.80
CA ALA A 233 -2.96 -9.54 20.87
C ALA A 233 -3.08 -8.68 22.15
N VAL A 234 -2.00 -8.00 22.58
CA VAL A 234 -2.00 -7.17 23.79
C VAL A 234 -2.88 -5.92 23.65
N GLU A 235 -2.94 -5.30 22.46
CA GLU A 235 -3.82 -4.15 22.24
C GLU A 235 -5.29 -4.56 22.06
N ALA A 236 -5.57 -5.73 21.47
CA ALA A 236 -6.91 -6.31 21.42
C ALA A 236 -7.41 -6.70 22.82
N GLU A 237 -6.54 -7.25 23.68
CA GLU A 237 -6.84 -7.48 25.10
C GLU A 237 -7.12 -6.17 25.85
N LYS A 238 -6.35 -5.10 25.62
CA LYS A 238 -6.65 -3.77 26.19
C LYS A 238 -7.97 -3.18 25.69
N GLY A 239 -8.31 -3.43 24.43
CA GLY A 239 -9.60 -3.09 23.86
C GLY A 239 -10.76 -3.82 24.52
N ASN A 240 -10.59 -5.14 24.76
CA ASN A 240 -11.58 -5.98 25.42
C ASN A 240 -11.72 -5.68 26.92
N MET A 241 -10.62 -5.31 27.60
CA MET A 241 -10.67 -4.89 29.01
C MET A 241 -11.41 -3.57 29.24
N ASN A 242 -11.47 -2.70 28.22
CA ASN A 242 -12.27 -1.47 28.27
C ASN A 242 -13.76 -1.70 27.98
N GLU A 243 -14.15 -2.90 27.54
CA GLU A 243 -15.55 -3.30 27.27
C GLU A 243 -16.15 -4.22 28.35
N VAL A 244 -15.42 -4.54 29.42
CA VAL A 244 -16.01 -5.22 30.58
C VAL A 244 -16.89 -4.21 31.33
N PRO A 245 -18.23 -4.37 31.36
CA PRO A 245 -19.07 -3.50 32.17
C PRO A 245 -18.67 -3.70 33.62
N ASN A 246 -18.53 -2.60 34.36
CA ASN A 246 -18.25 -2.60 35.79
C ASN A 246 -19.41 -3.29 36.55
N GLN A 247 -19.42 -4.62 36.63
CA GLN A 247 -20.27 -5.40 37.51
C GLN A 247 -19.59 -5.52 38.88
N LEU A 248 -19.52 -4.41 39.60
CA LEU A 248 -19.51 -4.44 41.05
C LEU A 248 -20.64 -3.53 41.54
N GLY A 249 -21.81 -4.14 41.70
CA GLY A 249 -22.85 -3.59 42.57
C GLY A 249 -22.30 -3.55 43.99
N GLY A 250 -22.13 -2.36 44.54
CA GLY A 250 -21.81 -2.18 45.95
C GLY A 250 -23.01 -2.47 46.84
N PRO A 251 -22.80 -2.88 48.11
CA PRO A 251 -23.83 -2.75 49.12
C PRO A 251 -23.79 -1.34 49.69
N ALA A 252 -24.96 -0.69 49.71
CA ALA A 252 -25.23 0.45 50.57
C ALA A 252 -25.60 -0.09 51.95
N ASP A 253 -24.90 0.32 53.01
CA ASP A 253 -25.56 0.58 54.29
C ASP A 253 -24.71 1.45 55.23
N TYR A 254 -25.42 2.28 55.97
CA TYR A 254 -25.00 3.40 56.81
C TYR A 254 -24.31 2.96 58.12
N THR A 255 -23.30 3.72 58.59
CA THR A 255 -23.41 4.65 59.74
C THR A 255 -22.02 5.14 60.22
N SER A 256 -21.98 6.42 60.54
CA SER A 256 -20.92 7.15 61.24
C SER A 256 -21.06 6.90 62.74
N GLU A 257 -19.95 6.67 63.46
CA GLU A 257 -19.55 7.39 64.68
C GLU A 257 -18.34 6.73 65.34
N GLY A 258 -17.38 7.56 65.77
CA GLY A 258 -16.17 7.14 66.45
C GLY A 258 -16.36 6.95 67.95
N SER A 259 -15.51 6.14 68.56
CA SER A 259 -15.18 6.24 69.99
C SER A 259 -13.86 5.54 70.28
N GLU A 260 -13.14 6.14 71.21
CA GLU A 260 -11.84 5.83 71.79
C GLU A 260 -11.71 4.41 72.37
N GLY A 261 -10.46 3.96 72.58
CA GLY A 261 -10.17 2.99 73.65
C GLY A 261 -9.14 1.90 73.35
N SER A 262 -7.88 2.22 73.65
CA SER A 262 -6.91 1.44 74.45
C SER A 262 -6.50 -0.03 74.11
N HIS A 263 -5.20 -0.26 74.38
CA HIS A 263 -4.49 -1.52 74.68
C HIS A 263 -3.90 -2.41 73.55
N GLN A 264 -2.61 -2.13 73.32
CA GLN A 264 -1.47 -3.03 73.06
C GLN A 264 -1.41 -4.27 74.01
N PRO A 265 -0.45 -5.23 73.84
CA PRO A 265 -0.19 -6.19 72.76
C PRO A 265 -0.02 -7.64 73.34
N MET A 266 0.25 -8.67 72.52
CA MET A 266 1.10 -9.86 72.85
C MET A 266 1.12 -10.78 71.62
N SER A 267 2.26 -10.97 70.95
CA SER A 267 3.36 -11.88 71.30
C SER A 267 3.04 -13.36 71.10
N ASN A 268 3.78 -13.93 70.14
CA ASN A 268 4.56 -15.17 70.21
C ASN A 268 4.12 -16.39 69.39
N GLY A 269 5.11 -16.92 68.67
CA GLY A 269 5.29 -18.36 68.49
C GLY A 269 5.15 -18.89 67.07
N ARG A 270 6.25 -18.87 66.31
CA ARG A 270 6.56 -20.01 65.41
C ARG A 270 7.22 -21.11 66.24
N PRO A 271 6.96 -22.38 65.91
CA PRO A 271 8.06 -23.19 65.36
C PRO A 271 7.68 -24.00 64.11
N THR A 272 8.73 -24.43 63.44
CA THR A 272 8.91 -25.07 62.12
C THR A 272 8.60 -26.61 62.12
N PRO A 273 9.12 -27.45 61.19
CA PRO A 273 8.45 -27.89 59.96
C PRO A 273 8.37 -29.44 59.83
N SER A 274 7.60 -29.95 58.87
CA SER A 274 7.77 -31.24 58.15
C SER A 274 6.51 -31.42 57.26
N ARG A 275 6.47 -32.11 56.13
CA ARG A 275 7.23 -33.27 55.65
C ARG A 275 6.96 -33.42 54.13
N ASN A 276 7.96 -33.96 53.45
CA ASN A 276 8.03 -34.35 52.04
C ASN A 276 6.78 -35.08 51.50
N PHE A 277 6.39 -34.78 50.26
CA PHE A 277 6.54 -35.63 49.06
C PHE A 277 6.43 -34.76 47.81
#